data_AF-A0A1Y1Q6Y9-F1
#
_entry.id   AF-A0A1Y1Q6Y9-F1
#
_cell.length_a   1.000
_cell.length_b   1.000
_cell.length_c   1.000
_cell.angle_alpha   90.00
_cell.angle_beta   90.00
_cell.angle_gamma   90.00
#
_symmetry.space_group_name_H-M   'P 1'
#
loop_
_entity.id
_entity.type
_entity.pdbx_description
1 polymer ?
#
loop_
_entity_poly.entity_id
_entity_poly.type
_entity_poly.pdbx_seq_one_letter_code
_entity_poly.pdbx_strand_id
1 'polypeptide(L)'
;MKLAAFLLMGAVLLPTLATAGDGHDHGEAAPTAANPNAPQRLPDGSVFLPKKTQRFIQVRTQPATLETLPRSLILNGQVVAGMDASSKVQALQAGRLDIANGSLPAIGDKVEKGQVLATLTLAKDAQEGTNQAAEAADLQEQLKLAELEQQRLQGLGEL
;
A
#
# COMPACT_ATOMS: atom_id res chain seq x y z
N MET A 1 44.69 35.11 22.80
CA MET A 1 45.75 34.20 23.27
C MET A 1 45.10 32.89 23.69
N LYS A 2 44.81 31.90 22.82
CA LYS A 2 45.70 31.11 21.95
C LYS A 2 46.98 30.70 22.70
N LEU A 3 46.88 29.71 23.59
CA LEU A 3 47.97 28.78 23.97
C LEU A 3 47.56 27.72 25.00
N ALA A 4 46.40 27.81 25.65
CA ALA A 4 45.88 26.72 26.50
C ALA A 4 44.98 25.72 25.74
N ALA A 5 44.91 25.84 24.41
CA ALA A 5 44.05 25.04 23.53
C ALA A 5 44.71 23.74 23.04
N PHE A 6 45.84 23.32 23.63
CA PHE A 6 46.60 22.16 23.14
C PHE A 6 46.85 21.05 24.16
N LEU A 7 46.35 21.18 25.40
CA LEU A 7 46.56 20.15 26.43
C LEU A 7 45.29 19.38 26.85
N LEU A 8 44.12 19.69 26.26
CA LEU A 8 42.86 19.05 26.63
C LEU A 8 42.10 18.40 25.47
N MET A 9 42.76 18.23 24.32
CA MET A 9 42.18 17.63 23.10
C MET A 9 43.00 16.41 22.65
N GLY A 10 43.35 15.52 23.58
CA GLY A 10 44.13 14.31 23.30
C GLY A 10 43.60 13.06 24.00
N ALA A 11 42.42 13.10 24.61
CA ALA A 11 41.99 12.09 25.59
C ALA A 11 40.81 11.21 25.15
N VAL A 12 40.31 11.28 23.91
CA VAL A 12 39.12 10.51 23.51
C VAL A 12 39.31 9.90 22.13
N LEU A 13 40.11 8.83 22.03
CA LEU A 13 40.07 7.82 20.95
C LEU A 13 41.09 6.70 21.23
N LEU A 14 41.11 6.18 22.47
CA LEU A 14 41.78 4.91 22.73
C LEU A 14 40.78 3.79 22.40
N PRO A 15 41.00 2.97 21.36
CA PRO A 15 40.23 1.76 21.18
C PRO A 15 40.50 0.89 22.40
N THR A 16 39.44 0.51 23.11
CA THR A 16 39.55 -0.54 24.11
C THR A 16 40.03 -1.78 23.39
N LEU A 17 41.23 -2.24 23.73
CA LEU A 17 41.74 -3.55 23.32
C LEU A 17 40.76 -4.59 23.84
N ALA A 18 39.81 -4.98 23.01
CA ALA A 18 38.98 -6.15 23.25
C ALA A 18 39.90 -7.36 23.09
N THR A 19 40.40 -7.85 24.22
CA THR A 19 41.05 -9.15 24.29
C THR A 19 39.98 -10.19 24.00
N ALA A 20 39.96 -10.72 22.77
CA ALA A 20 39.36 -12.03 22.56
C ALA A 20 40.15 -12.99 23.46
N GLY A 21 39.50 -13.55 24.49
CA GLY A 21 40.11 -14.61 25.29
C GLY A 21 40.56 -15.74 24.37
N ASP A 22 41.52 -16.57 24.81
CA ASP A 22 42.05 -17.70 24.04
C ASP A 22 40.90 -18.41 23.35
N GLY A 23 40.77 -18.18 22.04
CA GLY A 23 39.79 -18.88 21.23
C GLY A 23 40.07 -20.35 21.49
N HIS A 24 39.08 -21.09 21.97
CA HIS A 24 39.25 -22.51 22.27
C HIS A 24 39.86 -23.13 21.03
N ASP A 25 41.16 -23.43 21.12
CA ASP A 25 41.84 -24.19 20.10
C ASP A 25 41.09 -25.50 20.09
N HIS A 26 40.30 -25.71 19.04
CA HIS A 26 39.83 -27.04 18.69
C HIS A 26 41.08 -27.75 18.21
N GLY A 27 41.94 -28.09 19.18
CA GLY A 27 43.32 -28.49 19.00
C GLY A 27 43.41 -29.35 17.77
N GLU A 28 44.32 -28.96 16.86
CA GLU A 28 44.59 -29.61 15.59
C GLU A 28 44.15 -31.06 15.68
N ALA A 29 42.99 -31.36 15.04
CA ALA A 29 42.21 -32.55 15.32
C ALA A 29 43.18 -33.72 15.45
N ALA A 30 43.41 -34.17 16.69
CA ALA A 30 44.38 -35.22 16.96
C ALA A 30 44.10 -36.30 15.94
N PRO A 31 45.10 -36.81 15.18
CA PRO A 31 44.85 -37.77 14.13
C PRO A 31 44.19 -38.96 14.79
N THR A 32 42.86 -38.95 14.78
CA THR A 32 42.04 -40.04 15.23
C THR A 32 42.51 -41.12 14.30
N ALA A 33 43.15 -42.16 14.85
CA ALA A 33 43.48 -43.34 14.08
C ALA A 33 42.17 -43.71 13.37
N ALA A 34 42.07 -43.32 12.11
CA ALA A 34 40.81 -43.30 11.41
C ALA A 34 40.48 -44.76 11.30
N ASN A 35 39.55 -45.25 12.13
CA ASN A 35 39.10 -46.61 11.99
C ASN A 35 38.46 -46.64 10.60
N PRO A 36 39.10 -47.28 9.60
CA PRO A 36 38.63 -47.19 8.23
C PRO A 36 37.26 -47.86 8.08
N ASN A 37 36.82 -48.58 9.10
CA ASN A 37 35.53 -49.25 9.21
C ASN A 37 34.58 -48.60 10.23
N ALA A 38 34.78 -47.34 10.62
CA ALA A 38 33.79 -46.56 11.35
C ALA A 38 32.93 -45.69 10.41
N PRO A 39 31.67 -45.41 10.76
CA PRO A 39 30.88 -44.38 10.07
C PRO A 39 31.59 -43.03 10.14
N GLN A 40 31.79 -42.38 8.99
CA GLN A 40 32.44 -41.08 8.93
C GLN A 40 31.91 -40.22 7.79
N ARG A 41 31.90 -38.91 7.99
CA ARG A 41 31.65 -37.94 6.92
C ARG A 41 32.98 -37.61 6.24
N LEU A 42 33.00 -37.67 4.92
CA LEU A 42 34.16 -37.39 4.10
C LEU A 42 34.29 -35.88 3.84
N PRO A 43 35.49 -35.38 3.47
CA PRO A 43 35.72 -33.95 3.21
C PRO A 43 34.87 -33.38 2.06
N ASP A 44 34.44 -34.21 1.12
CA ASP A 44 33.51 -33.85 0.03
C ASP A 44 32.04 -33.75 0.49
N GLY A 45 31.78 -34.02 1.78
CA GLY A 45 30.45 -33.99 2.38
C GLY A 45 29.66 -35.29 2.25
N SER A 46 30.16 -36.29 1.53
CA SER A 46 29.56 -37.62 1.45
C SER A 46 29.73 -38.38 2.78
N VAL A 47 28.94 -39.44 2.98
CA VAL A 47 29.00 -40.26 4.20
C VAL A 47 29.45 -41.66 3.85
N PHE A 48 30.59 -42.07 4.41
CA PHE A 48 31.01 -43.46 4.39
C PHE A 48 30.34 -44.21 5.53
N LEU A 49 29.66 -45.31 5.19
CA LEU A 49 29.01 -46.18 6.16
C LEU A 49 29.39 -47.65 5.86
N PRO A 50 30.02 -48.38 6.80
CA PRO A 50 30.35 -49.79 6.59
C PRO A 50 29.10 -50.66 6.38
N LYS A 51 29.22 -51.74 5.59
CA LYS A 51 28.10 -52.64 5.30
C LYS A 51 27.49 -53.30 6.54
N LYS A 52 28.29 -53.61 7.57
CA LYS A 52 27.78 -54.12 8.85
C LYS A 52 26.84 -53.11 9.51
N THR A 53 27.25 -51.85 9.55
CA THR A 53 26.41 -50.77 10.07
C THR A 53 25.18 -50.57 9.20
N GLN A 54 25.31 -50.53 7.87
CA GLN A 54 24.17 -50.44 6.94
C GLN A 54 23.13 -51.53 7.18
N ARG A 55 23.57 -52.78 7.40
CA ARG A 55 22.69 -53.92 7.69
C ARG A 55 22.06 -53.81 9.09
N PHE A 56 22.83 -53.40 10.09
CA PHE A 56 22.34 -53.20 11.46
C PHE A 56 21.22 -52.16 11.53
N ILE A 57 21.37 -51.03 10.83
CA ILE A 57 20.36 -49.98 10.77
C ILE A 57 19.35 -50.15 9.61
N GLN A 58 19.42 -51.27 8.88
CA GLN A 58 18.49 -51.62 7.80
C GLN A 58 18.30 -50.55 6.71
N VAL A 59 19.40 -50.00 6.19
CA VAL A 59 19.33 -49.04 5.07
C VAL A 59 18.61 -49.68 3.87
N ARG A 60 17.55 -49.02 3.38
CA ARG A 60 16.81 -49.40 2.17
C ARG A 60 17.00 -48.34 1.09
N THR A 61 17.17 -48.79 -0.16
CA THR A 61 17.32 -47.90 -1.32
C THR A 61 16.23 -48.22 -2.33
N GLN A 62 15.59 -47.17 -2.86
CA GLN A 62 14.62 -47.25 -3.94
C GLN A 62 15.04 -46.28 -5.05
N PRO A 63 14.96 -46.67 -6.34
CA PRO A 63 15.20 -45.73 -7.44
C PRO A 63 14.15 -44.62 -7.43
N ALA A 64 14.58 -43.37 -7.55
CA ALA A 64 13.67 -42.26 -7.74
C ALA A 64 13.12 -42.26 -9.17
N THR A 65 11.79 -42.19 -9.32
CA THR A 65 11.10 -42.03 -10.61
C THR A 65 10.62 -40.59 -10.76
N LEU A 66 10.76 -40.03 -11.97
CA LEU A 66 10.16 -38.74 -12.29
C LEU A 66 8.70 -38.98 -12.67
N GLU A 67 7.79 -38.36 -11.93
CA GLU A 67 6.35 -38.50 -12.14
C GLU A 67 5.68 -37.13 -12.11
N THR A 68 4.68 -36.93 -12.97
CA THR A 68 3.83 -35.73 -12.94
C THR A 68 2.62 -36.02 -12.07
N LEU A 69 2.63 -35.48 -10.85
CA LEU A 69 1.50 -35.61 -9.92
C LEU A 69 0.66 -34.32 -9.92
N PRO A 70 -0.68 -34.44 -9.87
CA PRO A 70 -1.53 -33.27 -9.68
C PRO A 70 -1.22 -32.64 -8.33
N ARG A 71 -1.04 -31.32 -8.32
CA ARG A 71 -0.86 -30.53 -7.10
C ARG A 71 -1.98 -29.50 -7.03
N SER A 72 -2.71 -29.54 -5.93
CA SER A 72 -3.72 -28.52 -5.60
C SER A 72 -3.17 -27.63 -4.50
N LEU A 73 -3.22 -26.32 -4.69
CA LEU A 73 -2.93 -25.33 -3.66
C LEU A 73 -4.24 -24.65 -3.30
N ILE A 74 -4.63 -24.71 -2.03
CA ILE A 74 -5.80 -23.98 -1.54
C ILE A 74 -5.35 -22.55 -1.23
N LEU A 75 -6.00 -21.59 -1.87
CA LEU A 75 -5.79 -20.17 -1.63
C LEU A 75 -7.04 -19.57 -1.01
N ASN A 76 -6.89 -18.78 0.04
CA ASN A 76 -7.98 -18.00 0.60
C ASN A 76 -8.24 -16.81 -0.34
N GLY A 77 -9.46 -16.72 -0.84
CA GLY A 77 -9.91 -15.62 -1.71
C GLY A 77 -11.11 -14.89 -1.13
N GLN A 78 -11.28 -13.63 -1.52
CA GLN A 78 -12.47 -12.84 -1.20
C GLN A 78 -13.14 -12.39 -2.50
N VAL A 79 -14.47 -12.54 -2.57
CA VAL A 79 -15.26 -11.99 -3.68
C VAL A 79 -15.49 -10.52 -3.42
N VAL A 80 -14.97 -9.67 -4.30
CA VAL A 80 -15.20 -8.22 -4.30
C VAL A 80 -15.92 -7.84 -5.58
N ALA A 81 -16.85 -6.89 -5.48
CA ALA A 81 -17.53 -6.37 -6.67
C ALA A 81 -16.51 -5.70 -7.60
N GLY A 82 -16.71 -5.86 -8.91
CA GLY A 82 -15.95 -5.13 -9.92
C GLY A 82 -16.13 -3.61 -9.77
N MET A 83 -15.15 -2.85 -10.30
CA MET A 83 -15.22 -1.38 -10.32
C MET A 83 -16.39 -0.86 -11.17
N ASP A 84 -16.81 -1.64 -12.16
CA ASP A 84 -17.95 -1.40 -13.05
C ASP A 84 -19.28 -1.87 -12.43
N ALA A 85 -19.24 -2.81 -11.49
CA ALA A 85 -20.41 -3.38 -10.83
C ALA A 85 -20.76 -2.71 -9.49
N SER A 86 -19.88 -1.87 -8.94
CA SER A 86 -20.12 -1.19 -7.68
C SER A 86 -19.71 0.28 -7.74
N SER A 87 -20.57 1.14 -7.19
CA SER A 87 -20.27 2.56 -7.01
C SER A 87 -21.05 3.08 -5.83
N LYS A 88 -20.39 3.92 -5.04
CA LYS A 88 -21.05 4.66 -3.95
C LYS A 88 -21.52 5.98 -4.51
N VAL A 89 -22.83 6.25 -4.43
CA VAL A 89 -23.39 7.55 -4.78
C VAL A 89 -23.22 8.48 -3.59
N GLN A 90 -22.47 9.55 -3.77
CA GLN A 90 -22.23 10.58 -2.75
C GLN A 90 -22.61 11.94 -3.30
N ALA A 91 -23.27 12.76 -2.48
CA ALA A 91 -23.53 14.14 -2.84
C ALA A 91 -22.22 14.93 -2.88
N LEU A 92 -22.07 15.81 -3.87
CA LEU A 92 -20.87 16.62 -4.05
C LEU A 92 -20.72 17.72 -2.99
N GLN A 93 -21.85 18.19 -2.45
CA GLN A 93 -21.92 19.28 -1.49
C GLN A 93 -22.82 18.87 -0.33
N ALA A 94 -22.61 19.48 0.84
CA ALA A 94 -23.46 19.27 2.00
C ALA A 94 -24.80 20.04 1.84
N GLY A 95 -25.87 19.48 2.39
CA GLY A 95 -27.18 20.09 2.32
C GLY A 95 -28.25 19.26 3.03
N ARG A 96 -29.48 19.75 2.95
CA ARG A 96 -30.67 19.04 3.42
C ARG A 96 -31.18 18.14 2.31
N LEU A 97 -31.34 16.85 2.62
CA LEU A 97 -31.93 15.88 1.70
C LEU A 97 -33.43 16.17 1.53
N ASP A 98 -33.86 16.29 0.28
CA ASP A 98 -35.24 16.44 -0.14
C ASP A 98 -35.65 15.20 -0.95
N ILE A 99 -36.79 14.63 -0.61
CA ILE A 99 -37.27 13.38 -1.18
C ILE A 99 -38.32 13.73 -2.23
N ALA A 100 -37.86 14.36 -3.31
CA ALA A 100 -38.70 15.00 -4.32
C ALA A 100 -39.74 14.07 -4.99
N ASN A 101 -39.53 12.74 -4.97
CA ASN A 101 -40.39 11.75 -5.63
C ASN A 101 -40.93 10.65 -4.68
N GLY A 102 -40.91 10.85 -3.36
CA GLY A 102 -41.47 9.87 -2.41
C GLY A 102 -40.48 9.40 -1.34
N SER A 103 -40.13 8.11 -1.33
CA SER A 103 -39.17 7.51 -0.38
C SER A 103 -37.82 7.26 -1.04
N LEU A 104 -36.77 7.21 -0.22
CA LEU A 104 -35.47 6.69 -0.66
C LEU A 104 -35.62 5.25 -1.17
N PRO A 105 -34.86 4.83 -2.20
CA PRO A 105 -34.80 3.42 -2.61
C PRO A 105 -34.46 2.53 -1.41
N ALA A 106 -35.19 1.43 -1.27
CA ALA A 106 -34.92 0.47 -0.23
C ALA A 106 -33.66 -0.35 -0.55
N ILE A 107 -33.08 -0.95 0.47
CA ILE A 107 -31.94 -1.86 0.29
C ILE A 107 -32.40 -3.05 -0.57
N GLY A 108 -31.74 -3.25 -1.70
CA GLY A 108 -32.05 -4.32 -2.65
C GLY A 108 -32.91 -3.91 -3.83
N ASP A 109 -33.42 -2.67 -3.86
CA ASP A 109 -34.15 -2.16 -5.02
C ASP A 109 -33.23 -2.04 -6.24
N LYS A 110 -33.78 -2.37 -7.41
CA LYS A 110 -33.08 -2.17 -8.69
C LYS A 110 -33.09 -0.69 -9.03
N VAL A 111 -31.92 -0.15 -9.35
CA VAL A 111 -31.75 1.23 -9.83
C VAL A 111 -31.23 1.25 -11.26
N GLU A 112 -31.62 2.25 -12.03
CA GLU A 112 -31.21 2.41 -13.43
C GLU A 112 -30.36 3.68 -13.63
N LYS A 113 -29.55 3.69 -14.68
CA LYS A 113 -28.73 4.86 -15.03
C LYS A 113 -29.63 6.07 -15.29
N GLY A 114 -29.36 7.17 -14.60
CA GLY A 114 -30.13 8.42 -14.73
C GLY A 114 -31.34 8.50 -13.82
N GLN A 115 -31.64 7.46 -13.03
CA GLN A 115 -32.68 7.53 -12.01
C GLN A 115 -32.27 8.50 -10.89
N VAL A 116 -33.16 9.44 -10.56
CA VAL A 116 -32.97 10.37 -9.45
C VAL A 116 -33.20 9.62 -8.14
N LEU A 117 -32.15 9.50 -7.31
CA LEU A 117 -32.22 8.79 -6.02
C LEU A 117 -32.69 9.71 -4.88
N ALA A 118 -32.25 10.96 -4.89
CA ALA A 118 -32.65 12.00 -3.95
C ALA A 118 -32.31 13.38 -4.51
N THR A 119 -33.02 14.40 -4.04
CA THR A 119 -32.71 15.80 -4.31
C THR A 119 -32.02 16.39 -3.08
N LEU A 120 -31.13 17.35 -3.25
CA LEU A 120 -30.44 18.00 -2.13
C LEU A 120 -30.64 19.50 -2.21
N THR A 121 -31.14 20.10 -1.14
CA THR A 121 -31.13 21.54 -0.93
C THR A 121 -29.82 21.91 -0.26
N LEU A 122 -28.92 22.56 -1.00
CA LEU A 122 -27.59 22.94 -0.51
C LEU A 122 -27.67 23.77 0.76
N ALA A 123 -26.81 23.46 1.73
CA ALA A 123 -26.61 24.31 2.90
C ALA A 123 -25.77 25.51 2.47
N LYS A 124 -26.41 26.53 1.88
CA LYS A 124 -25.76 27.81 1.63
C LYS A 124 -25.64 28.56 2.95
N ASP A 125 -24.47 29.10 3.25
CA ASP A 125 -24.37 30.09 4.32
C ASP A 125 -25.22 31.30 3.93
N ALA A 126 -26.02 31.80 4.89
CA ALA A 126 -26.97 32.89 4.63
C ALA A 126 -26.28 34.11 3.98
N GLN A 127 -25.02 34.35 4.34
CA GLN A 127 -24.19 35.43 3.79
C GLN A 127 -23.75 35.19 2.34
N GLU A 128 -23.38 33.96 1.98
CA GLU A 128 -23.01 33.62 0.61
C GLU A 128 -24.21 33.76 -0.33
N GLY A 129 -25.40 33.33 0.12
CA GLY A 129 -26.64 33.49 -0.63
C GLY A 129 -26.98 34.95 -0.90
N THR A 130 -26.85 35.83 0.10
CA THR A 130 -27.10 37.26 -0.08
C THR A 130 -26.08 37.94 -0.99
N ASN A 131 -24.81 37.58 -0.88
CA ASN A 131 -23.76 38.15 -1.73
C ASN A 131 -23.95 37.75 -3.19
N GLN A 132 -24.26 36.47 -3.46
CA GLN A 132 -24.58 35.99 -4.81
C GLN A 132 -25.82 36.71 -5.40
N ALA A 133 -26.83 36.97 -4.57
CA ALA A 133 -28.04 37.66 -5.01
C ALA A 133 -27.77 39.14 -5.33
N ALA A 134 -26.96 39.83 -4.51
CA ALA A 134 -26.56 41.21 -4.76
C ALA A 134 -25.71 41.34 -6.02
N GLU A 135 -24.68 40.48 -6.17
CA GLU A 135 -23.82 40.48 -7.36
C GLU A 135 -24.60 40.14 -8.64
N ALA A 136 -25.57 39.22 -8.57
CA ALA A 136 -26.45 38.93 -9.68
C ALA A 136 -27.34 40.13 -10.06
N ALA A 137 -27.82 40.90 -9.09
CA ALA A 137 -28.61 42.10 -9.34
C ALA A 137 -27.77 43.21 -9.98
N ASP A 138 -26.54 43.43 -9.50
CA ASP A 138 -25.60 44.40 -10.06
C ASP A 138 -25.23 44.04 -11.51
N LEU A 139 -24.97 42.75 -11.79
CA LEU A 139 -24.68 42.27 -13.14
C LEU A 139 -25.89 42.42 -14.07
N GLN A 140 -27.11 42.20 -13.58
CA GLN A 140 -28.33 42.42 -14.36
C GLN A 140 -28.54 43.90 -14.69
N GLU A 141 -28.23 44.81 -13.77
CA GLU A 141 -28.29 46.25 -14.03
C GLU A 141 -27.28 46.67 -15.10
N GLN A 142 -26.03 46.21 -14.99
CA GLN A 142 -24.99 46.49 -15.98
C GLN A 142 -25.35 45.94 -17.36
N LEU A 143 -25.90 44.71 -17.43
CA LEU A 143 -26.39 44.12 -18.67
C LEU A 143 -27.44 45.03 -19.32
N LYS A 144 -28.42 45.49 -18.53
CA LYS A 144 -29.50 46.35 -19.03
C LYS A 144 -28.97 47.69 -19.56
N LEU A 145 -28.05 48.32 -18.84
CA LEU A 145 -27.43 49.57 -19.30
C LEU A 145 -26.66 49.37 -20.61
N ALA A 146 -25.89 48.28 -20.71
CA ALA A 146 -25.16 47.94 -21.93
C ALA A 146 -26.10 47.66 -23.12
N GLU A 147 -27.22 46.98 -22.90
CA GLU A 147 -28.25 46.74 -23.91
C GLU A 147 -28.89 48.04 -24.41
N LEU A 148 -29.23 48.97 -23.51
CA LEU A 148 -29.74 50.29 -23.89
C LEU A 148 -28.71 51.09 -24.69
N GLU A 149 -27.44 51.06 -24.29
CA GLU A 149 -26.38 51.74 -25.03
C GLU A 149 -26.17 51.15 -26.42
N GLN A 150 -26.22 49.82 -26.54
CA GLN A 150 -26.12 49.12 -27.81
C GLN A 150 -27.29 49.46 -28.75
N GLN A 151 -28.53 49.48 -28.24
CA GLN A 151 -29.70 49.92 -29.02
C GLN A 151 -29.57 51.37 -29.50
N ARG A 152 -29.09 52.27 -28.62
CA ARG A 152 -28.85 53.68 -28.97
C ARG A 152 -27.83 53.80 -30.11
N LEU A 153 -26.73 53.05 -30.05
CA LEU A 153 -25.70 53.08 -31.09
C LEU A 153 -26.19 52.51 -32.41
N GLN A 154 -26.97 51.43 -32.40
CA GLN A 154 -27.58 50.88 -33.62
C GLN A 154 -28.53 51.86 -34.29
N GLY A 155 -29.37 52.55 -33.51
CA GLY A 155 -30.27 53.58 -34.04
C GLY A 155 -29.55 54.79 -34.67
N LEU A 156 -28.26 55.00 -34.36
CA LEU A 156 -27.44 56.04 -34.99
C LEU A 156 -26.70 55.56 -36.26
N GLY A 157 -26.58 54.25 -36.47
CA GLY A 157 -25.95 53.66 -37.65
C GLY A 157 -26.92 53.42 -38.83
N GLU A 158 -28.24 53.55 -38.60
CA GLU A 158 -29.27 53.44 -39.64
C GLU A 158 -29.73 54.80 -40.23
N LEU A 159 -28.97 55.88 -39.99
CA LEU A 159 -29.11 57.19 -40.64
C LEU A 159 -28.03 57.40 -41.70
#